data_AF-A0A949ELF9-F1
#
_entry.id   AF-A0A949ELF9-F1
#
_cell.length_a   1.000
_cell.length_b   1.000
_cell.length_c   1.000
_cell.angle_alpha   90.00
_cell.angle_beta   90.00
_cell.angle_gamma   90.00
#
_symmetry.space_group_name_H-M   'P 1'
#
loop_
_entity.id
_entity.type
_entity.pdbx_description
1 polymer ?
#
loop_
_entity_poly.entity_id
_entity_poly.type
_entity_poly.pdbx_seq_one_letter_code
_entity_poly.pdbx_strand_id
1 'polypeptide(L)'
;MSEIIALFGTLQMQIIVIMIGVDVVLGIIAAIVRKDFLFRKLANFMKGPILAYVLGFAVVKMVGQALPKLAYIVPVVFVLIVIALLASILRNLGKIGLPLPSVLKK
;
A
#
# COMPACT_ATOMS: atom_id res chain seq x y z
N MET A 1 -5.90 16.83 -18.08
CA MET A 1 -4.66 16.70 -17.27
C MET A 1 -4.80 17.22 -15.84
N SER A 2 -5.53 18.31 -15.60
CA SER A 2 -5.80 18.88 -14.27
C SER A 2 -6.59 17.96 -13.34
N GLU A 3 -7.61 17.26 -13.83
CA GLU A 3 -8.43 16.36 -12.99
C GLU A 3 -7.69 15.10 -12.52
N ILE A 4 -6.78 14.57 -13.33
CA ILE A 4 -5.95 13.42 -12.95
C ILE A 4 -4.98 13.84 -11.83
N ILE A 5 -4.35 15.00 -11.94
CA ILE A 5 -3.48 15.53 -10.88
C ILE A 5 -4.29 15.83 -9.61
N ALA A 6 -5.51 16.36 -9.74
CA ALA A 6 -6.41 16.58 -8.61
C ALA A 6 -6.84 15.25 -7.94
N LEU A 7 -7.02 14.17 -8.71
CA LEU A 7 -7.28 12.83 -8.19
C LEU A 7 -6.12 12.32 -7.31
N PHE A 8 -4.87 12.60 -7.68
CA PHE A 8 -3.66 12.25 -6.92
C PHE A 8 -3.34 13.23 -5.78
N GLY A 9 -3.87 14.46 -5.80
CA GLY A 9 -3.71 15.47 -4.76
C GLY A 9 -4.58 15.27 -3.52
N THR A 10 -5.53 14.33 -3.54
CA THR A 10 -6.41 14.08 -2.40
C THR A 10 -5.67 13.47 -1.20
N LEU A 11 -6.05 13.88 0.01
CA LEU A 11 -5.47 13.46 1.29
C LEU A 11 -5.46 11.92 1.45
N GLN A 12 -6.49 11.24 0.94
CA GLN A 12 -6.57 9.77 0.87
C GLN A 12 -5.43 9.17 0.04
N MET A 13 -5.18 9.71 -1.15
CA MET A 13 -4.13 9.20 -2.03
C MET A 13 -2.74 9.42 -1.42
N GLN A 14 -2.52 10.59 -0.79
CA GLN A 14 -1.28 10.88 -0.08
C GLN A 14 -1.02 9.88 1.05
N ILE A 15 -2.05 9.54 1.83
CA ILE A 15 -1.94 8.54 2.90
C ILE A 15 -1.55 7.16 2.34
N ILE A 16 -2.18 6.72 1.24
CA ILE A 16 -1.82 5.44 0.58
C ILE A 16 -0.36 5.48 0.12
N VAL A 17 0.07 6.55 -0.54
CA VAL A 17 1.44 6.68 -1.05
C VAL A 17 2.46 6.72 0.09
N ILE A 18 2.18 7.41 1.19
CA ILE A 18 3.03 7.44 2.38
C ILE A 18 3.13 6.05 3.01
N MET A 19 2.00 5.36 3.21
CA MET A 19 2.01 3.99 3.75
C MET A 19 2.77 3.02 2.86
N ILE A 20 2.62 3.14 1.55
CA ILE A 20 3.42 2.39 0.58
C ILE A 20 4.90 2.71 0.75
N GLY A 21 5.27 3.98 0.82
CA GLY A 21 6.65 4.40 1.03
C GLY A 21 7.26 3.81 2.30
N VAL A 22 6.52 3.84 3.40
CA VAL A 22 6.92 3.23 4.67
C VAL A 22 7.08 1.71 4.53
N ASP A 23 6.14 1.02 3.88
CA ASP A 23 6.22 -0.43 3.68
C ASP A 23 7.41 -0.83 2.80
N VAL A 24 7.74 -0.02 1.79
CA VAL A 24 8.93 -0.22 0.94
C VAL A 24 10.20 -0.05 1.76
N VAL A 25 10.31 1.02 2.56
CA VAL A 25 11.48 1.24 3.42
C VAL A 25 11.65 0.10 4.42
N LEU A 26 10.56 -0.35 5.05
CA LEU A 26 10.58 -1.50 5.95
C LEU A 26 10.93 -2.80 5.23
N GLY A 27 10.46 -3.00 4.00
CA GLY A 27 10.84 -4.13 3.16
C GLY A 27 12.33 -4.14 2.81
N ILE A 28 12.90 -2.97 2.51
CA ILE A 28 14.34 -2.77 2.28
C ILE A 28 15.12 -3.14 3.55
N ILE A 29 14.76 -2.57 4.70
CA ILE A 29 15.43 -2.84 5.99
C ILE A 29 15.33 -4.33 6.32
N ALA A 30 14.17 -4.94 6.18
CA ALA A 30 13.97 -6.38 6.40
C ALA A 30 14.86 -7.24 5.50
N ALA A 31 15.04 -6.87 4.22
CA ALA A 31 15.90 -7.58 3.29
C ALA A 31 17.40 -7.43 3.63
N ILE A 32 17.81 -6.25 4.12
CA ILE A 32 19.19 -6.00 4.58
C ILE A 32 19.48 -6.81 5.85
N VAL A 33 18.57 -6.78 6.83
CA VAL A 33 18.71 -7.51 8.10
C VAL A 33 18.82 -9.02 7.88
N ARG A 34 18.09 -9.55 6.88
CA ARG A 34 18.18 -10.96 6.49
C ARG A 34 19.40 -11.32 5.62
N LYS A 35 20.28 -10.34 5.31
CA LYS A 35 21.45 -10.48 4.43
C LYS A 35 21.12 -11.04 3.03
N ASP A 36 19.87 -10.87 2.59
CA ASP A 36 19.30 -11.52 1.40
C ASP A 36 19.01 -10.50 0.29
N PHE A 37 19.75 -9.38 0.30
CA PHE A 37 19.43 -8.18 -0.47
C PHE A 37 19.69 -8.37 -1.97
N LEU A 38 18.66 -8.83 -2.67
CA LEU A 38 18.65 -8.92 -4.13
C LEU A 38 17.83 -7.76 -4.70
N PHE A 39 18.45 -6.89 -5.48
CA PHE A 39 17.78 -5.77 -6.16
C PHE A 39 16.57 -6.23 -7.00
N ARG A 40 16.63 -7.43 -7.57
CA ARG A 40 15.52 -8.08 -8.29
C ARG A 40 14.35 -8.44 -7.36
N LYS A 41 14.62 -8.94 -6.15
CA LYS A 41 13.58 -9.20 -5.14
C LYS A 41 12.95 -7.89 -4.67
N LEU A 42 13.75 -6.83 -4.51
CA LEU A 42 13.26 -5.50 -4.14
C LEU A 42 12.39 -4.87 -5.24
N ALA A 43 12.82 -4.93 -6.50
CA ALA A 43 12.06 -4.41 -7.63
C ALA A 43 10.73 -5.15 -7.83
N ASN A 44 10.71 -6.48 -7.62
CA ASN A 44 9.47 -7.26 -7.65
C ASN A 44 8.57 -6.95 -6.43
N PHE A 45 9.17 -6.73 -5.26
CA PHE A 45 8.45 -6.32 -4.05
C PHE A 45 7.85 -4.92 -4.19
N MET A 46 8.50 -4.00 -4.91
CA MET A 46 7.95 -2.69 -5.21
C MET A 46 6.89 -2.73 -6.31
N LYS A 47 7.15 -3.41 -7.45
CA LYS A 47 6.20 -3.37 -8.57
C LYS A 47 4.85 -4.01 -8.26
N GLY A 48 4.82 -5.16 -7.57
CA GLY A 48 3.57 -5.91 -7.36
C GLY A 48 2.52 -5.14 -6.54
N PRO A 49 2.79 -4.85 -5.25
CA PRO A 49 1.84 -4.21 -4.35
C PRO A 49 1.58 -2.75 -4.73
N ILE A 50 2.63 -1.99 -5.07
CA ILE A 50 2.50 -0.55 -5.30
C ILE A 50 1.64 -0.27 -6.52
N LEU A 51 1.91 -0.94 -7.64
CA LEU A 51 1.09 -0.78 -8.84
C LEU A 51 -0.32 -1.28 -8.61
N ALA A 52 -0.50 -2.45 -7.96
CA ALA A 52 -1.83 -3.00 -7.71
C ALA A 52 -2.70 -2.09 -6.83
N TYR A 53 -2.14 -1.51 -5.76
CA TYR A 53 -2.90 -0.65 -4.85
C TYR A 53 -3.15 0.75 -5.43
N VAL A 54 -2.14 1.36 -6.06
CA VAL A 54 -2.26 2.70 -6.65
C VAL A 54 -3.17 2.69 -7.87
N LEU A 55 -2.95 1.77 -8.82
CA LEU A 55 -3.81 1.64 -10.00
C LEU A 55 -5.19 1.09 -9.64
N GLY A 56 -5.27 0.10 -8.75
CA GLY A 56 -6.55 -0.45 -8.29
C GLY A 56 -7.44 0.61 -7.65
N PHE A 57 -6.88 1.45 -6.76
CA PHE A 57 -7.63 2.54 -6.15
C PHE A 57 -8.00 3.63 -7.16
N ALA A 58 -7.08 4.00 -8.07
CA ALA A 58 -7.35 4.99 -9.10
C ALA A 58 -8.51 4.57 -10.01
N VAL A 59 -8.54 3.29 -10.44
CA VAL A 59 -9.62 2.72 -11.25
C VAL A 59 -10.94 2.76 -10.48
N VAL A 60 -10.97 2.32 -9.22
CA VAL A 60 -12.18 2.36 -8.38
C VAL A 60 -12.69 3.78 -8.18
N LYS A 61 -11.78 4.75 -7.97
CA LYS A 61 -12.14 6.16 -7.80
C LYS A 61 -12.69 6.77 -9.08
N MET A 62 -12.12 6.46 -10.24
CA MET A 62 -12.65 6.86 -11.54
C MET A 62 -14.04 6.27 -11.80
N VAL A 63 -14.26 4.99 -11.48
CA VAL A 63 -15.58 4.35 -11.60
C VAL A 63 -16.59 4.98 -10.65
N GLY A 64 -16.19 5.30 -9.42
CA GLY A 64 -17.05 6.00 -8.45
C GLY A 64 -17.41 7.44 -8.86
N GLN A 65 -16.54 8.11 -9.62
CA GLN A 65 -16.83 9.43 -10.20
C GLN A 65 -17.76 9.33 -11.41
N ALA A 66 -17.58 8.31 -12.26
CA ALA A 66 -18.41 8.09 -13.44
C ALA A 66 -19.82 7.58 -13.09
N LEU A 67 -19.94 6.75 -12.04
CA LEU A 67 -21.20 6.20 -11.54
C LEU A 67 -21.40 6.58 -10.06
N PRO A 68 -22.17 7.64 -9.75
CA PRO A 68 -22.41 8.11 -8.38
C PRO A 68 -23.06 7.05 -7.49
N LYS A 69 -23.83 6.12 -8.08
CA LYS A 69 -24.43 4.98 -7.36
C LYS A 69 -23.40 4.06 -6.72
N LEU A 70 -22.16 4.01 -7.23
CA LEU A 70 -21.07 3.19 -6.68
C LEU A 70 -20.06 4.01 -5.87
N ALA A 71 -20.26 5.31 -5.69
CA ALA A 71 -19.33 6.18 -4.98
C ALA A 71 -19.07 5.74 -3.52
N TYR A 72 -20.03 5.04 -2.90
CA TYR A 72 -19.88 4.48 -1.55
C TYR A 72 -18.83 3.36 -1.46
N ILE A 73 -18.48 2.70 -2.57
CA ILE A 73 -17.44 1.65 -2.60
C ILE A 73 -16.04 2.26 -2.46
N VAL A 74 -15.84 3.50 -2.91
CA VAL A 74 -14.54 4.18 -2.87
C VAL A 74 -13.95 4.24 -1.45
N PRO A 75 -14.67 4.72 -0.41
CA PRO A 75 -14.15 4.71 0.96
C PRO A 75 -13.98 3.29 1.53
N VAL A 76 -14.80 2.32 1.13
CA VAL A 76 -14.67 0.92 1.58
C VAL A 76 -13.39 0.29 1.05
N VAL A 77 -13.11 0.46 -0.25
CA VAL A 77 -11.87 0.00 -0.88
C VAL A 77 -10.66 0.71 -0.28
N PHE A 78 -10.77 2.01 0.02
CA PHE A 78 -9.72 2.74 0.72
C PHE A 78 -9.35 2.08 2.06
N VAL A 79 -10.35 1.76 2.90
CA VAL A 79 -10.13 1.10 4.20
C VAL A 79 -9.49 -0.28 4.02
N LEU A 80 -9.93 -1.06 3.03
CA LEU A 80 -9.33 -2.37 2.74
C LEU A 80 -7.86 -2.26 2.33
N ILE A 81 -7.50 -1.28 1.52
CA ILE A 81 -6.11 -1.01 1.13
C ILE A 81 -5.28 -0.62 2.36
N VAL A 82 -5.81 0.24 3.22
CA VAL A 82 -5.13 0.66 4.46
C VAL A 82 -4.85 -0.55 5.36
N ILE A 83 -5.84 -1.42 5.58
CA ILE A 83 -5.68 -2.65 6.39
C ILE A 83 -4.64 -3.58 5.76
N ALA A 84 -4.69 -3.76 4.43
CA ALA A 84 -3.72 -4.59 3.72
C ALA A 84 -2.29 -4.07 3.85
N LEU A 85 -2.10 -2.74 3.73
CA LEU A 85 -0.81 -2.08 3.92
C LEU A 85 -0.32 -2.19 5.36
N LEU A 86 -1.18 -1.97 6.35
CA LEU A 86 -0.84 -2.17 7.77
C LEU A 86 -0.40 -3.61 8.05
N ALA A 87 -1.11 -4.61 7.51
CA ALA A 87 -0.72 -6.01 7.64
C ALA A 87 0.60 -6.34 6.92
N SER A 88 0.92 -5.64 5.82
CA SER A 88 2.22 -5.77 5.13
C SER A 88 3.35 -5.18 5.98
N ILE A 89 3.16 -3.96 6.48
CA ILE A 89 4.08 -3.24 7.38
C ILE A 89 4.41 -4.10 8.60
N LEU A 90 3.38 -4.63 9.27
CA LEU A 90 3.56 -5.49 10.45
C LEU A 90 4.34 -6.76 10.10
N ARG A 91 4.03 -7.43 8.98
CA ARG A 91 4.80 -8.59 8.51
C ARG A 91 6.27 -8.23 8.25
N ASN A 92 6.56 -7.06 7.67
CA ASN A 92 7.94 -6.61 7.46
C ASN A 92 8.66 -6.25 8.77
N LEU A 93 7.97 -5.64 9.74
CA LEU A 93 8.51 -5.40 11.08
C LEU A 93 8.87 -6.71 11.80
N GLY A 94 8.00 -7.73 11.71
CA GLY A 94 8.30 -9.06 12.26
C GLY A 94 9.52 -9.72 11.62
N LYS A 95 9.78 -9.47 10.32
CA LYS A 95 11.01 -9.94 9.66
C LYS A 95 12.29 -9.30 10.20
N ILE A 96 12.18 -8.12 10.82
CA ILE A 96 13.28 -7.35 11.43
C ILE A 96 13.47 -7.73 12.91
N GLY A 97 12.62 -8.60 13.47
CA GLY A 97 12.70 -9.06 14.86
C GLY A 97 11.93 -8.19 15.85
N LEU A 98 11.12 -7.24 15.38
CA LEU A 98 10.24 -6.47 16.25
C LEU A 98 9.04 -7.32 16.71
N PRO A 99 8.63 -7.21 17.99
CA PRO A 99 7.52 -7.99 18.51
C PRO A 99 6.21 -7.61 17.81
N LEU A 100 5.65 -8.58 17.07
CA LEU A 100 4.33 -8.44 16.49
C LEU A 100 3.24 -8.49 17.58
N PRO A 101 2.14 -7.73 17.44
CA PRO A 101 0.95 -7.91 18.27
C PRO A 101 0.53 -9.37 18.26
N SER A 102 0.12 -9.90 19.41
CA SER A 102 -0.25 -11.31 19.61
C SER A 102 -1.32 -11.81 18.63
N VAL A 103 -2.19 -10.91 18.14
CA VAL A 103 -3.22 -11.19 17.12
C VAL A 103 -2.62 -11.61 15.76
N LEU A 104 -1.35 -11.32 15.51
CA LEU A 104 -0.64 -11.60 14.25
C LEU A 104 0.46 -12.66 14.41
N LYS A 105 0.69 -13.18 15.61
CA LYS A 105 1.61 -14.31 15.85
C LYS A 105 0.85 -15.61 15.53
N LYS A 106 1.18 -16.22 14.40
CA LYS A 106 0.69 -17.54 14.03
C LYS A 106 1.60 -18.62 14.59
#